data_AF-A0AAV0XY31-F1
#
_entry.id   AF-A0AAV0XY31-F1
#
_cell.length_a   1.000
_cell.length_b   1.000
_cell.length_c   1.000
_cell.angle_alpha   90.00
_cell.angle_beta   90.00
_cell.angle_gamma   90.00
#
_symmetry.space_group_name_H-M   'P 1'
#
loop_
_entity.id
_entity.type
_entity.pdbx_description
1 polymer ?
#
loop_
_entity_poly.entity_id
_entity_poly.type
_entity_poly.pdbx_seq_one_letter_code
_entity_poly.pdbx_strand_id
1 'polypeptide(L)'
;MARCGQCQELFSDNGTNFVGADRILQTHIQECQKSTKVHNFLRSRSIDWHFIPPSASHFGGIWEAAVKSAKKHLLPVSKGFMMTFDETTTLSCPIEAVLNSRPLTPLSSDPSDFNALTAGHFLIGESITAPT
;
A
#
# COMPACT_ATOMS: atom_id res chain seq x y z
N MET A 1 11.42 -7.10 1.56
CA MET A 1 10.80 -7.50 0.27
C MET A 1 9.59 -6.63 0.01
N ALA A 2 9.32 -6.24 -1.24
CA ALA A 2 8.12 -5.48 -1.60
C ALA A 2 6.90 -6.42 -1.61
N ARG A 3 5.80 -6.04 -0.92
CA ARG A 3 4.60 -6.88 -0.76
C ARG A 3 3.54 -6.65 -1.85
N CYS A 4 3.48 -5.44 -2.39
CA CYS A 4 2.46 -5.03 -3.37
C CYS A 4 3.03 -4.87 -4.80
N GLY A 5 4.22 -5.40 -5.07
CA GLY A 5 4.91 -5.20 -6.34
C GLY A 5 5.36 -3.75 -6.56
N GLN A 6 5.56 -3.38 -7.83
CA GLN A 6 6.01 -2.07 -8.24
C GLN A 6 4.82 -1.15 -8.55
N CYS A 7 4.77 -0.01 -7.88
CA CYS A 7 3.78 1.04 -8.15
C CYS A 7 4.08 1.73 -9.50
N GLN A 8 3.04 2.06 -10.25
CA GLN A 8 3.14 2.88 -11.47
C GLN A 8 2.66 4.31 -11.23
N GLU A 9 1.58 4.48 -10.46
CA GLU A 9 1.00 5.79 -10.11
C GLU A 9 0.88 5.92 -8.59
N LEU A 10 1.46 6.98 -8.03
CA LEU A 10 1.43 7.26 -6.60
C LEU A 10 0.65 8.54 -6.34
N PHE A 11 -0.32 8.50 -5.45
CA PHE A 11 -1.11 9.66 -5.06
C PHE A 11 -0.83 10.03 -3.59
N SER A 12 -0.59 11.30 -3.29
CA SER A 12 -0.41 11.79 -1.92
C SER A 12 -0.99 13.19 -1.69
N ASP A 13 -1.11 13.58 -0.42
CA ASP A 13 -1.33 14.97 -0.05
C ASP A 13 -0.06 15.82 -0.21
N ASN A 14 -0.22 17.14 -0.04
CA ASN A 14 0.86 18.14 -0.14
C ASN A 14 1.69 18.27 1.14
N GLY A 15 1.68 17.25 2.01
CA GLY A 15 2.54 17.20 3.18
C GLY A 15 4.00 17.39 2.79
N THR A 16 4.71 18.24 3.54
CA THR A 16 6.10 18.62 3.22
C THR A 16 7.05 17.43 3.12
N ASN A 17 6.78 16.36 3.87
CA ASN A 17 7.51 15.10 3.78
C ASN A 17 7.37 14.45 2.39
N PHE A 18 6.16 14.42 1.81
CA PHE A 18 5.92 13.84 0.49
C PHE A 18 6.51 14.70 -0.63
N VAL A 19 6.33 16.03 -0.54
CA VAL A 19 6.94 16.98 -1.49
C VAL A 19 8.47 16.87 -1.47
N GLY A 20 9.07 16.76 -0.29
CA GLY A 20 10.51 16.55 -0.14
C GLY A 20 10.98 15.21 -0.70
N ALA A 21 10.21 14.14 -0.46
CA ALA A 21 10.50 12.80 -0.96
C ALA A 21 10.43 12.72 -2.48
N ASP A 22 9.42 13.31 -3.12
CA ASP A 22 9.33 13.41 -4.58
C ASP A 22 10.56 14.12 -5.15
N ARG A 23 10.95 15.27 -4.58
CA ARG A 23 12.16 15.99 -5.01
C ARG A 23 13.42 15.12 -4.97
N ILE A 24 13.60 14.34 -3.90
CA ILE A 24 14.74 13.42 -3.74
C ILE A 24 14.67 12.30 -4.79
N LEU A 25 13.48 11.72 -4.98
CA LEU A 25 13.25 10.68 -5.98
C LEU A 25 13.59 11.16 -7.40
N GLN A 26 13.10 12.33 -7.80
CA GLN A 26 13.40 12.91 -9.12
C GLN A 26 14.89 13.17 -9.31
N THR A 27 15.59 13.62 -8.26
CA THR A 27 17.05 13.85 -8.31
C THR A 27 17.79 12.54 -8.60
N HIS A 28 17.46 11.46 -7.88
CA HIS A 28 18.08 10.15 -8.10
C HIS A 28 17.74 9.56 -9.47
N ILE A 29 16.50 9.73 -9.94
CA ILE A 29 16.12 9.31 -11.30
C ILE A 29 17.00 10.01 -12.34
N GLN A 30 17.20 11.32 -12.23
CA GLN A 30 18.07 12.09 -13.14
C GLN A 30 19.53 11.64 -13.08
N GLU A 31 20.06 11.34 -11.89
CA GLU A 31 21.42 10.82 -11.73
C GLU A 31 21.60 9.46 -12.40
N CYS A 32 20.64 8.55 -12.20
CA CYS A 32 20.65 7.22 -12.78
C CYS A 32 20.47 7.23 -14.31
N GLN A 33 19.75 8.22 -14.85
CA GLN A 33 19.55 8.41 -16.29
C GLN A 33 20.84 8.77 -17.06
N LYS A 34 21.94 9.13 -16.38
CA LYS A 34 23.25 9.35 -17.01
C LYS A 34 23.85 8.07 -17.63
N SER A 35 23.37 6.89 -17.24
CA SER A 35 23.75 5.60 -17.84
C SER A 35 22.70 5.14 -18.85
N THR A 36 23.06 4.98 -20.13
CA THR A 36 22.13 4.67 -21.24
C THR A 36 21.30 3.39 -21.02
N LYS A 37 21.87 2.37 -20.36
CA LYS A 37 21.15 1.13 -20.04
C LYS A 37 20.13 1.32 -18.91
N VAL A 38 20.49 2.11 -17.90
CA VAL A 38 19.63 2.44 -16.76
C VAL A 38 18.52 3.40 -17.17
N HIS A 39 18.81 4.34 -18.07
CA HIS A 39 17.84 5.25 -18.68
C HIS A 39 16.66 4.51 -19.30
N ASN A 40 16.91 3.53 -20.16
CA ASN A 40 15.83 2.79 -20.83
C ASN A 40 15.02 1.92 -19.86
N PHE A 41 15.67 1.32 -18.86
CA PHE A 41 15.02 0.52 -17.83
C PHE A 41 14.13 1.39 -16.92
N LEU A 42 14.64 2.51 -16.42
CA LEU A 42 13.91 3.41 -15.52
C LEU A 42 12.76 4.14 -16.21
N ARG A 43 12.92 4.54 -17.48
CA ARG A 43 11.84 5.17 -18.27
C ARG A 43 10.64 4.23 -18.44
N SER A 44 10.87 2.93 -18.56
CA SER A 44 9.78 1.94 -18.69
C SER A 44 9.06 1.62 -17.37
N ARG A 45 9.56 2.14 -16.25
CA ARG A 45 9.20 1.71 -14.89
C ARG A 45 9.02 2.88 -13.91
N SER A 46 9.02 4.12 -14.40
CA SER A 46 8.93 5.31 -13.55
C SER A 46 7.60 5.34 -12.80
N ILE A 47 7.64 5.78 -11.54
CA ILE A 47 6.46 6.08 -10.74
C ILE A 47 6.00 7.49 -11.12
N ASP A 48 4.78 7.62 -11.64
CA ASP A 48 4.13 8.92 -11.81
C ASP A 48 3.53 9.34 -10.46
N TRP A 49 4.04 10.42 -9.87
CA TRP A 49 3.62 10.88 -8.54
C TRP A 49 2.71 12.10 -8.68
N HIS A 50 1.45 11.91 -8.30
CA HIS A 50 0.42 12.94 -8.28
C HIS A 50 0.18 13.48 -6.87
N PHE A 51 0.13 14.81 -6.76
CA PHE A 51 -0.31 15.50 -5.55
C PHE A 51 -1.78 15.90 -5.71
N ILE A 52 -2.61 15.56 -4.72
CA ILE A 52 -4.02 15.99 -4.75
C ILE A 52 -4.13 17.51 -4.64
N PRO A 53 -5.21 18.13 -5.15
CA PRO A 53 -5.40 19.57 -4.99
C PRO A 53 -5.38 19.97 -3.50
N PRO A 54 -4.78 21.12 -3.14
CA PRO A 54 -4.81 21.61 -1.77
C PRO A 54 -6.25 21.67 -1.23
N SER A 55 -6.44 21.22 0.01
CA SER A 55 -7.75 21.19 0.68
C SER A 55 -8.80 20.24 0.07
N ALA A 56 -8.43 19.37 -0.87
CA ALA A 56 -9.33 18.38 -1.44
C ALA A 56 -9.38 17.07 -0.60
N SER A 57 -9.83 17.19 0.65
CA SER A 57 -9.85 16.09 1.64
C SER A 57 -10.63 14.84 1.18
N HIS A 58 -11.58 15.00 0.27
CA HIS A 58 -12.34 13.87 -0.29
C HIS A 58 -11.46 12.87 -1.05
N PHE A 59 -10.37 13.31 -1.68
CA PHE A 59 -9.40 12.37 -2.28
C PHE A 59 -8.70 11.54 -1.21
N GLY A 60 -8.55 12.09 0.00
CA GLY A 60 -7.87 11.41 1.11
C GLY A 60 -8.72 10.47 1.95
N GLY A 61 -10.04 10.52 1.81
CA GLY A 61 -10.93 9.68 2.59
C GLY A 61 -10.63 8.18 2.45
N ILE A 62 -10.17 7.72 1.28
CA ILE A 62 -9.87 6.30 1.04
C ILE A 62 -8.66 5.84 1.87
N TRP A 63 -7.53 6.55 1.82
CA TRP A 63 -6.36 6.16 2.62
C TRP A 63 -6.58 6.40 4.11
N GLU A 64 -7.34 7.43 4.49
CA GLU A 64 -7.73 7.64 5.89
C GLU A 64 -8.60 6.49 6.42
N ALA A 65 -9.54 5.99 5.61
CA ALA A 65 -10.35 4.82 5.96
C ALA A 65 -9.50 3.55 6.09
N ALA A 66 -8.48 3.36 5.23
CA ALA A 66 -7.52 2.26 5.34
C ALA A 66 -6.69 2.37 6.63
N VAL A 67 -6.16 3.56 6.95
CA VAL A 67 -5.43 3.83 8.20
C VAL A 67 -6.31 3.56 9.42
N LYS A 68 -7.57 4.01 9.40
CA LYS A 68 -8.54 3.74 10.47
C LYS A 68 -8.79 2.24 10.65
N SER A 69 -8.89 1.49 9.55
CA SER A 69 -9.09 0.04 9.58
C SER A 69 -7.87 -0.69 10.17
N ALA A 70 -6.66 -0.32 9.76
CA ALA A 70 -5.43 -0.88 10.35
C ALA A 70 -5.33 -0.58 11.86
N LYS A 71 -5.61 0.66 12.28
CA LYS A 71 -5.62 1.04 13.70
C LYS A 71 -6.63 0.26 14.52
N LYS A 72 -7.79 -0.09 13.95
CA LYS A 72 -8.81 -0.91 14.62
C LYS A 72 -8.27 -2.28 15.05
N HIS A 73 -7.34 -2.86 14.29
CA HIS A 73 -6.69 -4.12 14.64
C HIS A 73 -5.44 -3.93 15.50
N LEU A 74 -4.66 -2.88 15.23
CA LEU A 74 -3.40 -2.62 15.93
C LEU A 74 -3.60 -2.21 17.40
N LEU A 75 -4.53 -1.29 17.67
CA LEU A 75 -4.69 -0.69 19.01
C LEU A 75 -5.13 -1.69 20.10
N PRO A 76 -6.05 -2.64 19.85
CA PRO A 76 -6.38 -3.66 20.85
C PRO A 76 -5.21 -4.60 21.16
N VAL A 77 -4.39 -4.92 20.14
CA VAL A 77 -3.23 -5.81 20.30
C VAL A 77 -2.11 -5.12 21.07
N SER A 78 -1.90 -3.83 20.84
CA SER A 78 -0.89 -3.06 21.55
C SER A 78 -1.21 -2.87 23.03
N LYS A 79 -2.49 -2.98 23.44
CA LYS A 79 -2.96 -2.82 24.83
C LYS A 79 -2.44 -1.55 25.52
N GLY A 80 -2.15 -0.50 24.75
CA GLY A 80 -1.59 0.76 25.27
C GLY A 80 -0.09 0.73 25.60
N PHE A 81 0.61 -0.38 25.35
CA PHE A 81 2.07 -0.43 25.46
C PHE A 81 2.71 0.35 24.31
N MET A 82 3.82 1.03 24.63
CA MET A 82 4.66 1.65 23.62
C MET A 82 5.45 0.54 22.91
N MET A 83 5.06 0.26 21.67
CA MET A 83 5.74 -0.74 20.84
C MET A 83 6.96 -0.12 20.18
N THR A 84 8.02 -0.92 20.07
CA THR A 84 9.18 -0.63 19.23
C THR A 84 8.82 -0.63 17.75
N PHE A 85 9.73 -0.11 16.92
CA PHE A 85 9.59 -0.16 15.47
C PHE A 85 9.46 -1.61 14.95
N ASP A 86 10.28 -2.52 15.48
CA ASP A 86 10.29 -3.93 15.04
C ASP A 86 9.00 -4.66 15.44
N GLU A 87 8.48 -4.42 16.65
CA GLU A 87 7.20 -4.97 17.09
C GLU A 87 6.04 -4.46 16.23
N THR A 88 6.01 -3.16 15.96
CA THR A 88 4.96 -2.55 15.12
C THR A 88 5.03 -3.08 13.68
N THR A 89 6.24 -3.24 13.15
CA THR A 89 6.47 -3.81 11.82
C THR A 89 6.03 -5.26 11.75
N THR A 90 6.34 -6.04 12.78
CA THR A 90 5.94 -7.45 12.89
C THR A 90 4.43 -7.61 12.94
N LEU A 91 3.74 -6.77 13.73
CA LEU A 91 2.27 -6.78 13.81
C LEU A 91 1.59 -6.28 12.54
N SER A 92 2.27 -5.46 11.74
CA SER A 92 1.71 -4.93 10.50
C SER A 92 1.45 -6.04 9.47
N CYS A 93 2.30 -7.07 9.40
CA CYS A 93 2.13 -8.19 8.45
C CYS A 93 0.81 -8.97 8.63
N PRO A 94 0.47 -9.51 9.82
CA PRO A 94 -0.79 -10.22 10.01
C PRO A 94 -2.00 -9.28 9.92
N ILE A 95 -1.88 -8.00 10.33
CA ILE A 95 -2.96 -7.02 10.17
C ILE A 95 -3.25 -6.76 8.68
N GLU A 96 -2.20 -6.57 7.87
CA GLU A 96 -2.32 -6.43 6.42
C GLU A 96 -2.98 -7.66 5.78
N ALA A 97 -2.58 -8.87 6.20
CA ALA A 97 -3.23 -10.09 5.75
C ALA A 97 -4.73 -10.06 6.07
N VAL A 98 -5.11 -9.80 7.33
CA VAL A 98 -6.53 -9.74 7.73
C VAL A 98 -7.33 -8.71 6.92
N LEU A 99 -6.76 -7.51 6.69
CA LEU A 99 -7.43 -6.47 5.92
C LEU A 99 -7.64 -6.90 4.46
N ASN A 100 -6.65 -7.54 3.86
CA ASN A 100 -6.70 -7.92 2.45
C ASN A 100 -7.42 -9.25 2.18
N SER A 101 -7.56 -10.13 3.18
CA SER A 101 -8.32 -11.38 3.10
C SER A 101 -9.83 -11.20 3.35
N ARG A 102 -10.29 -9.97 3.68
CA ARG A 102 -11.70 -9.73 3.97
C ARG A 102 -12.56 -10.01 2.71
N PRO A 103 -13.60 -10.87 2.81
CA PRO A 103 -14.54 -11.11 1.72
C PRO A 103 -15.27 -9.83 1.27
N LEU A 104 -15.27 -9.57 -0.03
CA LEU A 104 -16.01 -8.50 -0.69
C LEU A 104 -17.33 -9.03 -1.28
N THR A 105 -17.27 -10.13 -2.03
CA THR A 105 -18.41 -10.79 -2.67
C THR A 105 -18.11 -12.26 -2.92
N PRO A 106 -19.10 -13.16 -2.96
CA PRO A 106 -18.90 -14.52 -3.48
C PRO A 106 -18.33 -14.50 -4.91
N LEU A 107 -17.47 -15.47 -5.25
CA LEU A 107 -16.94 -15.62 -6.62
C LEU A 107 -17.92 -16.35 -7.55
N SER A 108 -18.80 -17.16 -6.97
CA SER A 108 -19.76 -17.98 -7.69
C SER A 108 -21.15 -17.81 -7.09
N SER A 109 -22.17 -18.16 -7.87
CA SER A 109 -23.55 -18.32 -7.41
C SER A 109 -23.84 -19.71 -6.86
N ASP A 110 -22.90 -20.65 -6.96
CA ASP A 110 -23.03 -21.99 -6.38
C ASP A 110 -23.05 -21.90 -4.85
N PRO A 111 -24.13 -22.32 -4.16
CA PRO A 111 -24.20 -22.31 -2.70
C PRO A 111 -23.19 -23.24 -2.02
N SER A 112 -22.54 -24.14 -2.76
CA SER A 112 -21.49 -25.03 -2.26
C SER A 112 -20.09 -24.44 -2.41
N ASP A 113 -19.94 -23.32 -3.12
CA ASP A 113 -18.67 -22.61 -3.27
C ASP A 113 -18.52 -21.55 -2.18
N PHE A 114 -17.56 -21.75 -1.29
CA PHE A 114 -17.27 -20.85 -0.18
C PHE A 114 -16.18 -19.83 -0.49
N ASN A 115 -15.67 -19.79 -1.73
CA ASN A 115 -14.66 -18.83 -2.11
C ASN A 115 -15.26 -17.43 -2.33
N ALA A 116 -14.55 -16.43 -1.84
CA ALA A 116 -14.94 -15.04 -1.97
C ALA A 116 -13.83 -14.23 -2.64
N LEU A 117 -14.25 -13.25 -3.45
CA LEU A 117 -13.37 -12.21 -3.93
C LEU A 117 -12.93 -11.37 -2.73
N THR A 118 -11.63 -11.15 -2.61
CA THR A 118 -11.01 -10.36 -1.54
C THR A 118 -10.11 -9.29 -2.14
N ALA A 119 -9.73 -8.28 -1.36
CA ALA A 119 -8.78 -7.28 -1.83
C ALA A 119 -7.43 -7.89 -2.24
N GLY A 120 -7.00 -8.97 -1.58
CA GLY A 120 -5.79 -9.71 -1.91
C GLY A 120 -5.74 -10.21 -3.36
N HIS A 121 -6.89 -10.62 -3.92
CA HIS A 121 -6.96 -11.05 -5.32
C HIS A 121 -6.53 -9.96 -6.30
N PHE A 122 -6.80 -8.68 -6.00
CA PHE A 122 -6.35 -7.56 -6.83
C PHE A 122 -4.87 -7.23 -6.65
N LEU A 123 -4.30 -7.56 -5.48
CA LEU A 123 -2.90 -7.24 -5.16
C LEU A 123 -1.92 -8.28 -5.69
N ILE A 124 -2.26 -9.57 -5.57
CA ILE A 124 -1.33 -10.67 -5.91
C ILE A 124 -1.94 -11.74 -6.84
N GLY A 125 -3.20 -11.58 -7.26
CA GLY A 125 -3.89 -12.53 -8.13
C GLY A 125 -4.54 -13.72 -7.41
N GLU A 126 -4.40 -13.82 -6.09
CA GLU A 126 -4.96 -14.89 -5.26
C GLU A 126 -5.35 -14.39 -3.87
N SER A 127 -6.02 -15.25 -3.08
CA SER A 127 -6.36 -14.91 -1.70
C SER A 127 -5.12 -14.87 -0.82
N ILE A 128 -4.89 -13.75 -0.15
CA ILE A 128 -3.85 -13.65 0.87
C ILE A 128 -4.26 -14.51 2.07
N THR A 129 -3.35 -15.33 2.58
CA THR A 129 -3.48 -16.03 3.85
C THR A 129 -2.49 -15.46 4.85
N ALA A 130 -2.88 -15.34 6.12
CA ALA A 130 -1.92 -14.95 7.16
C ALA A 130 -0.79 -15.99 7.22
N PRO A 131 0.48 -15.57 7.34
CA PRO A 131 1.56 -16.51 7.57
C PRO A 131 1.30 -17.27 8.87
N THR A 132 1.26 -18.60 8.77
CA THR A 132 1.16 -19.54 9.90
C THR A 132 2.45 -19.57 10.69
#